data_AF-A0A7Y2VCI1-F1
#
_entry.id   AF-A0A7Y2VCI1-F1
#
_cell.length_a   1.000
_cell.length_b   1.000
_cell.length_c   1.000
_cell.angle_alpha   90.00
_cell.angle_beta   90.00
_cell.angle_gamma   90.00
#
_symmetry.space_group_name_H-M   'P 1'
#
loop_
_entity.id
_entity.type
_entity.pdbx_description
1 polymer ?
#
loop_
_entity_poly.entity_id
_entity_poly.type
_entity_poly.pdbx_seq_one_letter_code
_entity_poly.pdbx_strand_id
1 'polypeptide(L)'
;GKHMVTASYVTEQIQSLNNAAKNKGLVFLNEMGVDPGIDHMSAMKVIDRIRDKGGKMILFESFTGGLVAPESDDNLWNYKFTWNPRNVVVAGQGGAAKFLQEGKYKYIPYNRLFRRTEFLEVEGYGRFEAYANRDSLKYQDEYGMKDIQTLYRGTMRRVGFSRAWNIFVTLGMTDDDYTLEDSENMSYRDFVNSFLAYSPTDSVELKFRHALKIDQDDIVWDKLEELDIFNPNKKVGLKKATPAQILQKILMDSWTLEPDEKDMIVMYHKFGYELDGKKYQIDSTMVTIGEDDTYTAMAKTVGLPVAMAALDILNEKITTPGVQIPILKEVYEPILNELEEYGIHFNEKEVPYLGYNPLNQ
;
A
#
# COMPACT_ATOMS: atom_id res chain seq x y z
N GLY A 1 20.37 -28.22 -6.22
CA GLY A 1 19.66 -26.94 -6.36
C GLY A 1 19.95 -26.07 -5.14
N LYS A 2 19.38 -24.87 -5.06
CA LYS A 2 19.48 -23.99 -3.90
C LYS A 2 18.10 -23.43 -3.58
N HIS A 3 17.86 -23.13 -2.31
CA HIS A 3 16.65 -22.45 -1.84
C HIS A 3 16.60 -21.00 -2.34
N MET A 4 15.43 -20.37 -2.24
CA MET A 4 15.21 -18.98 -2.64
C MET A 4 14.27 -18.29 -1.64
N VAL A 5 14.60 -17.05 -1.26
CA VAL A 5 13.73 -16.17 -0.46
C VAL A 5 13.60 -14.83 -1.16
N THR A 6 12.39 -14.27 -1.25
CA THR A 6 12.15 -12.93 -1.83
C THR A 6 11.04 -12.18 -1.10
N ALA A 7 11.09 -10.84 -1.11
CA ALA A 7 10.03 -9.97 -0.61
C ALA A 7 8.96 -9.63 -1.68
N SER A 8 8.99 -10.31 -2.83
CA SER A 8 8.14 -9.98 -3.99
C SER A 8 7.00 -10.99 -4.14
N TYR A 9 5.92 -10.54 -4.77
CA TYR A 9 4.78 -11.38 -5.16
C TYR A 9 5.20 -12.60 -5.98
N VAL A 10 4.47 -13.70 -5.79
CA VAL A 10 4.59 -14.87 -6.67
C VAL A 10 4.00 -14.54 -8.05
N THR A 11 4.85 -14.52 -9.07
CA THR A 11 4.39 -14.40 -10.46
C THR A 11 4.01 -15.76 -11.04
N GLU A 12 3.26 -15.79 -12.15
CA GLU A 12 2.93 -17.04 -12.85
C GLU A 12 4.19 -17.82 -13.27
N GLN A 13 5.25 -17.12 -13.68
CA GLN A 13 6.53 -17.74 -14.04
C GLN A 13 7.18 -18.41 -12.83
N ILE A 14 7.19 -17.75 -11.65
CA ILE A 14 7.71 -18.34 -10.41
C ILE A 14 6.84 -19.54 -10.02
N GLN A 15 5.52 -19.40 -10.03
CA GLN A 15 4.58 -20.46 -9.68
C GLN A 15 4.74 -21.71 -10.56
N SER A 16 5.07 -21.54 -11.84
CA SER A 16 5.32 -22.66 -12.77
C SER A 16 6.49 -23.56 -12.34
N LEU A 17 7.39 -23.06 -11.49
CA LEU A 17 8.54 -23.79 -10.96
C LEU A 17 8.17 -24.68 -9.75
N ASN A 18 6.95 -24.60 -9.23
CA ASN A 18 6.55 -25.28 -7.99
C ASN A 18 6.84 -26.79 -8.01
N ASN A 19 6.44 -27.50 -9.07
CA ASN A 19 6.69 -28.94 -9.17
C ASN A 19 8.18 -29.27 -9.25
N ALA A 20 8.97 -28.45 -9.95
CA ALA A 20 10.41 -28.63 -10.05
C ALA A 20 11.12 -28.37 -8.70
N ALA A 21 10.66 -27.37 -7.94
CA ALA A 21 11.14 -27.07 -6.61
C ALA A 21 10.81 -28.21 -5.62
N LYS A 22 9.56 -28.70 -5.64
CA LYS A 22 9.11 -29.85 -4.84
C LYS A 22 9.93 -31.11 -5.12
N ASN A 23 10.11 -31.47 -6.39
CA ASN A 23 10.88 -32.66 -6.79
C ASN A 23 12.35 -32.60 -6.36
N LYS A 24 12.89 -31.40 -6.14
CA LYS A 24 14.27 -31.18 -5.69
C LYS A 24 14.38 -30.92 -4.18
N GLY A 25 13.27 -30.97 -3.43
CA GLY A 25 13.23 -30.63 -2.00
C GLY A 25 13.61 -29.17 -1.71
N LEU A 26 13.34 -28.25 -2.64
CA LEU A 26 13.73 -26.84 -2.50
C LEU A 26 12.55 -26.01 -2.00
N VAL A 27 12.77 -25.27 -0.92
CA VAL A 27 11.92 -24.18 -0.43
C VAL A 27 12.16 -22.90 -1.24
N PHE A 28 11.12 -22.42 -1.94
CA PHE A 28 11.07 -21.10 -2.58
C PHE A 28 10.01 -20.28 -1.83
N LEU A 29 10.46 -19.40 -0.93
CA LEU A 29 9.58 -18.60 -0.08
C LEU A 29 9.53 -17.15 -0.58
N ASN A 30 8.40 -16.78 -1.15
CA ASN A 30 8.13 -15.45 -1.68
C ASN A 30 7.33 -14.63 -0.67
N GLU A 31 7.08 -13.36 -1.00
CA GLU A 31 6.20 -12.50 -0.19
C GLU A 31 6.68 -12.38 1.27
N MET A 32 8.00 -12.29 1.50
CA MET A 32 8.60 -12.12 2.83
C MET A 32 8.95 -10.66 3.15
N GLY A 33 8.11 -9.70 2.75
CA GLY A 33 8.28 -8.28 3.08
C GLY A 33 7.32 -7.81 4.16
N VAL A 34 6.85 -6.56 4.02
CA VAL A 34 5.81 -5.98 4.88
C VAL A 34 4.40 -6.20 4.32
N ASP A 35 4.20 -5.84 3.06
CA ASP A 35 2.99 -6.02 2.27
C ASP A 35 3.41 -6.15 0.80
N PRO A 36 3.64 -7.38 0.30
CA PRO A 36 3.26 -8.65 0.93
C PRO A 36 4.33 -9.23 1.88
N GLY A 37 3.91 -9.67 3.07
CA GLY A 37 4.62 -10.54 4.00
C GLY A 37 4.08 -10.49 5.43
N ILE A 38 4.48 -9.49 6.22
CA ILE A 38 3.97 -9.32 7.59
C ILE A 38 2.44 -9.27 7.60
N ASP A 39 1.80 -8.67 6.59
CA ASP A 39 0.34 -8.68 6.44
C ASP A 39 -0.24 -10.09 6.33
N HIS A 40 0.36 -10.98 5.52
CA HIS A 40 -0.05 -12.39 5.41
C HIS A 40 0.12 -13.14 6.72
N MET A 41 1.31 -13.02 7.32
CA MET A 41 1.66 -13.73 8.55
C MET A 41 0.74 -13.34 9.70
N SER A 42 0.57 -12.04 9.93
CA SER A 42 -0.28 -11.51 11.00
C SER A 42 -1.76 -11.81 10.77
N ALA A 43 -2.25 -11.75 9.53
CA ALA A 43 -3.61 -12.14 9.19
C ALA A 43 -3.86 -13.63 9.49
N MET A 44 -2.98 -14.51 9.01
CA MET A 44 -3.15 -15.96 9.19
C MET A 44 -3.05 -16.38 10.65
N LYS A 45 -2.18 -15.77 11.47
CA LYS A 45 -2.11 -16.02 12.92
C LYS A 45 -3.46 -15.80 13.61
N VAL A 46 -4.18 -14.72 13.25
CA VAL A 46 -5.52 -14.42 13.82
C VAL A 46 -6.59 -15.32 13.24
N ILE A 47 -6.58 -15.52 11.92
CA ILE A 47 -7.57 -16.35 11.22
C ILE A 47 -7.51 -17.80 11.73
N ASP A 48 -6.32 -18.38 11.86
CA ASP A 48 -6.16 -19.76 12.37
C ASP A 48 -6.60 -19.84 13.84
N ARG A 49 -6.26 -18.86 14.67
CA ARG A 49 -6.75 -18.79 16.06
C ARG A 49 -8.28 -18.73 16.16
N ILE A 50 -8.96 -18.06 15.22
CA ILE A 50 -10.43 -18.04 15.15
C ILE A 50 -10.96 -19.41 14.72
N ARG A 51 -10.36 -20.03 13.69
CA ARG A 51 -10.75 -21.35 13.17
C ARG A 51 -10.56 -22.47 14.19
N ASP A 52 -9.45 -22.44 14.93
CA ASP A 52 -9.13 -23.42 15.97
C ASP A 52 -10.18 -23.42 17.09
N LYS A 53 -10.87 -22.29 17.29
CA LYS A 53 -12.00 -22.16 18.22
C LYS A 53 -13.35 -22.56 17.60
N GLY A 54 -13.38 -22.98 16.34
CA GLY A 54 -14.60 -23.27 15.59
C GLY A 54 -15.29 -22.04 14.97
N GLY A 55 -14.61 -20.88 14.95
CA GLY A 55 -15.15 -19.65 14.39
C GLY A 55 -15.16 -19.64 12.85
N LYS A 56 -16.17 -18.99 12.26
CA LYS A 56 -16.31 -18.79 10.82
C LYS A 56 -16.05 -17.33 10.45
N MET A 57 -15.05 -17.09 9.60
CA MET A 57 -14.78 -15.76 9.05
C MET A 57 -15.94 -15.25 8.19
N ILE A 58 -16.37 -14.01 8.43
CA ILE A 58 -17.42 -13.32 7.65
C ILE A 58 -16.94 -11.99 7.05
N LEU A 59 -15.94 -11.34 7.65
CA LEU A 59 -15.35 -10.10 7.17
C LEU A 59 -13.83 -10.13 7.39
N PHE A 60 -13.06 -9.74 6.38
CA PHE A 60 -11.63 -9.50 6.48
C PHE A 60 -11.27 -8.23 5.70
N GLU A 61 -10.70 -7.25 6.38
CA GLU A 61 -10.13 -6.05 5.77
C GLU A 61 -8.68 -5.91 6.19
N SER A 62 -7.81 -5.51 5.28
CA SER A 62 -6.38 -5.38 5.54
C SER A 62 -5.79 -4.19 4.82
N PHE A 63 -5.10 -3.33 5.57
CA PHE A 63 -4.60 -2.06 5.09
C PHE A 63 -3.18 -1.84 5.57
N THR A 64 -2.31 -1.39 4.67
CA THR A 64 -0.93 -1.04 5.02
C THR A 64 -0.56 0.32 4.42
N GLY A 65 0.24 1.12 5.13
CA GLY A 65 0.78 2.37 4.62
C GLY A 65 2.20 2.60 5.12
N GLY A 66 3.13 2.88 4.20
CA GLY A 66 4.41 3.51 4.50
C GLY A 66 4.29 5.01 4.32
N LEU A 67 4.55 5.76 5.39
CA LEU A 67 4.29 7.19 5.53
C LEU A 67 5.46 7.85 6.26
N VAL A 68 5.49 9.18 6.29
CA VAL A 68 6.39 9.92 7.19
C VAL A 68 5.91 9.75 8.65
N ALA A 69 6.83 9.66 9.60
CA ALA A 69 6.50 9.59 11.02
C ALA A 69 5.92 10.92 11.52
N PRO A 70 5.00 10.93 12.49
CA PRO A 70 4.36 12.16 12.98
C PRO A 70 5.35 13.25 13.43
N GLU A 71 6.49 12.87 14.00
CA GLU A 71 7.54 13.80 14.45
C GLU A 71 8.35 14.43 13.30
N SER A 72 8.32 13.83 12.11
CA SER A 72 9.00 14.29 10.89
C SER A 72 8.01 14.77 9.82
N ASP A 73 6.72 14.84 10.16
CA ASP A 73 5.67 15.26 9.23
C ASP A 73 5.59 16.79 9.17
N ASP A 74 6.18 17.36 8.13
CA ASP A 74 6.41 18.81 7.97
C ASP A 74 5.75 19.40 6.70
N ASN A 75 5.01 18.60 5.94
CA ASN A 75 4.44 19.02 4.66
C ASN A 75 2.93 18.83 4.59
N LEU A 76 2.28 19.63 3.74
CA LEU A 76 0.83 19.61 3.60
C LEU A 76 0.33 18.25 3.09
N TRP A 77 1.11 17.48 2.34
CA TRP A 77 0.72 16.16 1.85
C TRP A 77 0.71 15.07 2.91
N ASN A 78 1.38 15.30 4.04
CA ASN A 78 1.63 14.31 5.09
C ASN A 78 2.23 13.02 4.51
N TYR A 79 3.18 13.20 3.57
CA TYR A 79 3.81 12.10 2.84
C TYR A 79 5.23 12.46 2.42
N LYS A 80 6.14 11.50 2.59
CA LYS A 80 7.48 11.48 2.00
C LYS A 80 7.75 10.10 1.40
N PHE A 81 8.68 9.97 0.46
CA PHE A 81 9.04 8.70 -0.14
C PHE A 81 9.90 7.89 0.83
N THR A 82 9.33 6.79 1.33
CA THR A 82 9.99 5.88 2.28
C THR A 82 10.40 4.56 1.62
N TRP A 83 10.09 4.42 0.33
CA TRP A 83 10.33 3.26 -0.52
C TRP A 83 10.31 3.71 -1.99
N ASN A 84 10.46 2.78 -2.92
CA ASN A 84 10.59 3.07 -4.34
C ASN A 84 9.50 4.06 -4.85
N PRO A 85 9.86 5.32 -5.18
CA PRO A 85 8.92 6.36 -5.57
C PRO A 85 8.06 5.97 -6.77
N ARG A 86 8.63 5.17 -7.68
CA ARG A 86 7.94 4.71 -8.88
C ARG A 86 6.64 4.01 -8.55
N ASN A 87 6.68 3.11 -7.58
CA ASN A 87 5.54 2.29 -7.18
C ASN A 87 4.42 3.12 -6.52
N VAL A 88 4.77 4.26 -5.92
CA VAL A 88 3.79 5.23 -5.41
C VAL A 88 3.10 5.94 -6.58
N VAL A 89 3.87 6.41 -7.56
CA VAL A 89 3.32 7.19 -8.68
C VAL A 89 2.38 6.35 -9.55
N VAL A 90 2.72 5.08 -9.79
CA VAL A 90 1.88 4.15 -10.57
C VAL A 90 0.89 3.36 -9.71
N ALA A 91 0.73 3.72 -8.43
CA ALA A 91 -0.16 3.01 -7.51
C ALA A 91 -1.61 3.03 -8.02
N GLY A 92 -2.26 1.86 -8.01
CA GLY A 92 -3.64 1.70 -8.48
C GLY A 92 -3.78 1.48 -9.98
N GLN A 93 -2.70 1.57 -10.76
CA GLN A 93 -2.70 1.20 -12.17
C GLN A 93 -2.68 -0.33 -12.36
N GLY A 94 -2.89 -0.77 -13.61
CA GLY A 94 -2.88 -2.19 -13.96
C GLY A 94 -4.24 -2.89 -13.86
N GLY A 95 -5.33 -2.15 -13.75
CA GLY A 95 -6.70 -2.66 -13.83
C GLY A 95 -7.63 -2.09 -12.77
N ALA A 96 -8.88 -2.56 -12.77
CA ALA A 96 -9.83 -2.18 -11.72
C ALA A 96 -9.46 -2.88 -10.40
N ALA A 97 -9.56 -2.17 -9.28
CA ALA A 97 -9.52 -2.80 -7.98
C ALA A 97 -10.76 -3.67 -7.80
N LYS A 98 -10.60 -4.90 -7.33
CA LYS A 98 -11.69 -5.88 -7.18
C LYS A 98 -11.71 -6.44 -5.77
N PHE A 99 -12.90 -6.54 -5.20
CA PHE A 99 -13.09 -7.00 -3.83
C PHE A 99 -14.51 -7.50 -3.61
N LEU A 100 -14.72 -8.14 -2.47
CA LEU A 100 -16.04 -8.60 -2.05
C LEU A 100 -16.55 -7.70 -0.92
N GLN A 101 -17.80 -7.28 -1.01
CA GLN A 101 -18.42 -6.41 -0.01
C GLN A 101 -19.86 -6.85 0.21
N GLU A 102 -20.17 -7.34 1.41
CA GLU A 102 -21.50 -7.84 1.79
C GLU A 102 -22.07 -8.84 0.76
N GLY A 103 -21.25 -9.83 0.39
CA GLY A 103 -21.58 -10.89 -0.55
C GLY A 103 -21.63 -10.46 -2.02
N LYS A 104 -21.26 -9.21 -2.34
CA LYS A 104 -21.31 -8.67 -3.70
C LYS A 104 -19.92 -8.31 -4.20
N TYR A 105 -19.60 -8.74 -5.42
CA TYR A 105 -18.40 -8.29 -6.11
C TYR A 105 -18.47 -6.80 -6.41
N LYS A 106 -17.37 -6.10 -6.12
CA LYS A 106 -17.19 -4.68 -6.38
C LYS A 106 -15.96 -4.48 -7.25
N TYR A 107 -16.06 -3.47 -8.09
CA TYR A 107 -15.03 -3.06 -9.03
C TYR A 107 -14.87 -1.55 -8.93
N ILE A 108 -13.65 -1.07 -8.77
CA ILE A 108 -13.33 0.36 -8.81
C ILE A 108 -12.32 0.59 -9.93
N PRO A 109 -12.71 1.24 -11.04
CA PRO A 109 -11.76 1.60 -12.09
C PRO A 109 -10.76 2.65 -11.57
N TYR A 110 -9.56 2.69 -12.16
CA TYR A 110 -8.45 3.53 -11.72
C TYR A 110 -8.85 5.01 -11.52
N ASN A 111 -9.58 5.59 -12.48
CA ASN A 111 -10.04 6.98 -12.45
C ASN A 111 -11.06 7.31 -11.33
N ARG A 112 -11.53 6.31 -10.57
CA ARG A 112 -12.41 6.50 -9.41
C ARG A 112 -11.77 6.04 -8.10
N LEU A 113 -10.55 5.50 -8.14
CA LEU A 113 -9.94 4.81 -7.02
C LEU A 113 -9.73 5.73 -5.82
N PHE A 114 -9.06 6.85 -6.03
CA PHE A 114 -8.68 7.79 -4.97
C PHE A 114 -9.84 8.68 -4.48
N ARG A 115 -11.04 8.51 -5.03
CA ARG A 115 -12.27 9.15 -4.55
C ARG A 115 -13.16 8.23 -3.74
N ARG A 116 -12.85 6.93 -3.69
CA ARG A 116 -13.58 5.94 -2.91
C ARG A 116 -12.65 5.37 -1.85
N THR A 117 -12.54 6.12 -0.75
CA THR A 117 -11.75 5.77 0.42
C THR A 117 -12.63 5.35 1.59
N GLU A 118 -12.04 4.63 2.54
CA GLU A 118 -12.58 4.36 3.86
C GLU A 118 -11.75 5.09 4.91
N PHE A 119 -12.34 5.38 6.07
CA PHE A 119 -11.62 5.99 7.18
C PHE A 119 -11.32 4.96 8.25
N LEU A 120 -10.10 5.04 8.79
CA LEU A 120 -9.61 4.19 9.85
C LEU A 120 -8.99 5.07 10.93
N GLU A 121 -9.06 4.63 12.18
CA GLU A 121 -8.43 5.31 13.30
C GLU A 121 -7.45 4.35 13.97
N VAL A 122 -6.21 4.80 14.14
CA VAL A 122 -5.16 4.04 14.83
C VAL A 122 -4.83 4.78 16.11
N GLU A 123 -4.99 4.11 17.24
CA GLU A 123 -4.75 4.70 18.55
C GLU A 123 -3.32 5.26 18.65
N GLY A 124 -3.20 6.50 19.15
CA GLY A 124 -1.92 7.20 19.25
C GLY A 124 -1.43 7.85 17.95
N TYR A 125 -1.96 7.45 16.79
CA TYR A 125 -1.52 7.94 15.48
C TYR A 125 -2.59 8.71 14.71
N GLY A 126 -3.85 8.66 15.15
CA GLY A 126 -4.95 9.45 14.61
C GLY A 126 -5.62 8.82 13.40
N ARG A 127 -6.23 9.66 12.56
CA ARG A 127 -7.12 9.25 11.48
C ARG A 127 -6.37 9.08 10.16
N PHE A 128 -6.71 8.00 9.47
CA PHE A 128 -6.21 7.64 8.15
C PHE A 128 -7.38 7.49 7.17
N GLU A 129 -7.05 7.58 5.89
CA GLU A 129 -7.91 7.13 4.80
C GLU A 129 -7.26 5.94 4.09
N ALA A 130 -8.07 5.01 3.59
CA ALA A 130 -7.59 3.85 2.86
C ALA A 130 -8.32 3.72 1.52
N TYR A 131 -7.58 3.48 0.44
CA TYR A 131 -8.15 3.16 -0.88
C TYR A 131 -7.85 1.71 -1.25
N ALA A 132 -8.68 1.14 -2.13
CA ALA A 132 -8.59 -0.27 -2.51
C ALA A 132 -7.27 -0.58 -3.24
N ASN A 133 -6.68 -1.74 -2.99
CA ASN A 133 -5.45 -2.17 -3.66
C ASN A 133 -5.72 -3.40 -4.55
N ARG A 134 -5.53 -3.23 -5.87
CA ARG A 134 -5.54 -4.31 -6.89
C ARG A 134 -6.71 -5.30 -6.69
N ASP A 135 -6.43 -6.60 -6.83
CA ASP A 135 -7.41 -7.68 -6.76
C ASP A 135 -7.33 -8.38 -5.39
N SER A 136 -8.32 -8.13 -4.53
CA SER A 136 -8.45 -8.79 -3.24
C SER A 136 -9.08 -10.18 -3.35
N LEU A 137 -9.68 -10.56 -4.47
CA LEU A 137 -10.47 -11.80 -4.58
C LEU A 137 -9.60 -13.06 -4.49
N LYS A 138 -8.33 -13.00 -4.93
CA LYS A 138 -7.39 -14.13 -4.83
C LYS A 138 -7.19 -14.61 -3.39
N TYR A 139 -7.37 -13.72 -2.41
CA TYR A 139 -7.23 -14.04 -0.99
C TYR A 139 -8.34 -14.94 -0.44
N GLN A 140 -9.45 -15.13 -1.16
CA GLN A 140 -10.45 -16.15 -0.80
C GLN A 140 -9.81 -17.55 -0.82
N ASP A 141 -9.00 -17.84 -1.83
CA ASP A 141 -8.33 -19.12 -1.96
C ASP A 141 -7.04 -19.17 -1.13
N GLU A 142 -6.20 -18.12 -1.20
CA GLU A 142 -4.92 -18.07 -0.48
C GLU A 142 -5.09 -18.24 1.04
N TYR A 143 -6.12 -17.63 1.62
CA TYR A 143 -6.39 -17.72 3.06
C TYR A 143 -7.46 -18.76 3.42
N GLY A 144 -8.06 -19.45 2.45
CA GLY A 144 -9.11 -20.45 2.72
C GLY A 144 -10.43 -19.86 3.24
N MET A 145 -10.83 -18.70 2.72
CA MET A 145 -12.04 -17.95 3.12
C MET A 145 -13.08 -17.87 1.99
N LYS A 146 -13.51 -19.03 1.46
CA LYS A 146 -14.40 -19.09 0.28
C LYS A 146 -15.78 -18.49 0.49
N ASP A 147 -16.34 -18.61 1.71
CA ASP A 147 -17.70 -18.15 2.04
C ASP A 147 -17.74 -16.76 2.71
N ILE A 148 -16.62 -16.04 2.72
CA ILE A 148 -16.54 -14.72 3.35
C ILE A 148 -17.51 -13.75 2.68
N GLN A 149 -18.08 -12.81 3.45
CA GLN A 149 -19.03 -11.82 2.91
C GLN A 149 -18.31 -10.54 2.49
N THR A 150 -17.28 -10.14 3.24
CA THR A 150 -16.49 -8.95 2.95
C THR A 150 -15.01 -9.30 2.96
N LEU A 151 -14.32 -9.01 1.85
CA LEU A 151 -12.89 -9.25 1.67
C LEU A 151 -12.30 -8.06 0.93
N TYR A 152 -11.51 -7.25 1.63
CA TYR A 152 -11.03 -5.98 1.11
C TYR A 152 -9.59 -5.72 1.54
N ARG A 153 -8.70 -5.44 0.59
CA ARG A 153 -7.35 -4.99 0.87
C ARG A 153 -7.13 -3.59 0.31
N GLY A 154 -6.32 -2.80 1.01
CA GLY A 154 -6.10 -1.42 0.63
C GLY A 154 -4.79 -0.83 1.12
N THR A 155 -4.57 0.42 0.75
CA THR A 155 -3.39 1.19 1.10
C THR A 155 -3.80 2.39 1.95
N MET A 156 -3.12 2.60 3.07
CA MET A 156 -3.39 3.69 4.00
C MET A 156 -2.60 4.95 3.63
N ARG A 157 -3.26 6.10 3.79
CA ARG A 157 -2.70 7.45 3.67
C ARG A 157 -3.30 8.35 4.75
N ARG A 158 -2.67 9.50 4.95
CA ARG A 158 -3.22 10.58 5.77
C ARG A 158 -4.41 11.21 5.07
N VAL A 159 -5.41 11.64 5.85
CA VAL A 159 -6.67 12.18 5.33
C VAL A 159 -6.39 13.36 4.39
N GLY A 160 -7.01 13.33 3.21
CA GLY A 160 -6.87 14.38 2.20
C GLY A 160 -5.81 14.09 1.14
N PHE A 161 -4.93 13.09 1.33
CA PHE A 161 -3.95 12.67 0.33
C PHE A 161 -4.62 12.24 -0.98
N SER A 162 -5.58 11.31 -0.91
CA SER A 162 -6.24 10.68 -2.05
C SER A 162 -7.08 11.68 -2.83
N ARG A 163 -7.75 12.61 -2.14
CA ARG A 163 -8.46 13.71 -2.81
C ARG A 163 -7.51 14.55 -3.67
N ALA A 164 -6.36 14.92 -3.12
CA ALA A 164 -5.36 15.70 -3.85
C ALA A 164 -4.70 14.88 -4.95
N TRP A 165 -4.30 13.63 -4.67
CA TRP A 165 -3.71 12.72 -5.65
C TRP A 165 -4.61 12.45 -6.85
N ASN A 166 -5.93 12.38 -6.63
CA ASN A 166 -6.90 12.17 -7.70
C ASN A 166 -6.84 13.26 -8.79
N ILE A 167 -6.31 14.44 -8.50
CA ILE A 167 -6.09 15.48 -9.50
C ILE A 167 -5.09 15.02 -10.55
N PHE A 168 -3.95 14.46 -10.14
CA PHE A 168 -2.95 13.93 -11.06
C PHE A 168 -3.50 12.78 -11.89
N VAL A 169 -4.30 11.90 -11.26
CA VAL A 169 -5.01 10.82 -11.95
C VAL A 169 -6.00 11.36 -12.98
N THR A 170 -6.78 12.38 -12.62
CA THR A 170 -7.81 12.98 -13.49
C THR A 170 -7.20 13.65 -14.71
N LEU A 171 -6.04 14.29 -14.56
CA LEU A 171 -5.31 14.91 -15.66
C LEU A 171 -4.49 13.91 -16.51
N GLY A 172 -4.34 12.66 -16.06
CA GLY A 172 -3.47 11.69 -16.74
C GLY A 172 -1.98 11.89 -16.45
N MET A 173 -1.61 12.68 -15.44
CA MET A 173 -0.21 12.95 -15.08
C MET A 173 0.49 11.75 -14.44
N THR A 174 -0.28 10.74 -14.03
CA THR A 174 0.25 9.47 -13.54
C THR A 174 0.46 8.45 -14.67
N ASP A 175 0.04 8.72 -15.91
CA ASP A 175 0.11 7.75 -17.01
C ASP A 175 1.56 7.35 -17.32
N ASP A 176 1.76 6.07 -17.61
CA ASP A 176 3.06 5.47 -17.84
C ASP A 176 3.17 4.71 -19.19
N ASP A 177 2.15 4.81 -20.04
CA ASP A 177 2.04 4.05 -21.29
C ASP A 177 2.61 4.80 -22.51
N TYR A 178 2.85 6.11 -22.39
CA TYR A 178 3.38 6.94 -23.47
C TYR A 178 4.39 7.97 -22.97
N THR A 179 5.17 8.52 -23.89
CA THR A 179 6.22 9.50 -23.59
C THR A 179 5.87 10.89 -24.11
N LEU A 180 6.39 11.92 -23.46
CA LEU A 180 6.30 13.31 -23.94
C LEU A 180 7.54 13.64 -24.78
N GLU A 181 7.31 14.10 -26.01
CA GLU A 181 8.36 14.29 -27.03
C GLU A 181 9.44 15.31 -26.61
N ASP A 182 9.05 16.43 -25.98
CA ASP A 182 9.96 17.51 -25.55
C ASP A 182 10.22 17.52 -24.03
N SER A 183 10.07 16.36 -23.37
CA SER A 183 10.20 16.22 -21.91
C SER A 183 11.53 16.72 -21.35
N GLU A 184 12.61 16.77 -22.13
CA GLU A 184 13.91 17.26 -21.66
C GLU A 184 13.89 18.77 -21.39
N ASN A 185 13.20 19.54 -22.23
CA ASN A 185 13.27 21.01 -22.22
C ASN A 185 12.11 21.67 -21.48
N MET A 186 11.05 20.92 -21.18
CA MET A 186 9.89 21.38 -20.41
C MET A 186 10.31 21.91 -19.03
N SER A 187 9.70 23.01 -18.61
CA SER A 187 9.60 23.35 -17.19
C SER A 187 8.51 22.52 -16.49
N TYR A 188 8.46 22.55 -15.17
CA TYR A 188 7.36 21.91 -14.41
C TYR A 188 6.02 22.52 -14.82
N ARG A 189 5.99 23.84 -15.01
CA ARG A 189 4.84 24.56 -15.56
C ARG A 189 4.43 24.05 -16.94
N ASP A 190 5.38 23.85 -17.85
CA ASP A 190 5.09 23.37 -19.20
C ASP A 190 4.52 21.95 -19.18
N PHE A 191 5.06 21.09 -18.30
CA PHE A 191 4.53 19.74 -18.07
C PHE A 191 3.07 19.79 -17.65
N VAL A 192 2.71 20.56 -16.62
CA VAL A 192 1.31 20.70 -16.19
C VAL A 192 0.44 21.26 -17.32
N ASN A 193 0.93 22.28 -18.03
CA ASN A 193 0.21 22.91 -19.12
C ASN A 193 -0.09 21.97 -20.30
N SER A 194 0.72 20.93 -20.50
CA SER A 194 0.54 19.94 -21.58
C SER A 194 -0.72 19.08 -21.44
N PHE A 195 -1.29 18.98 -20.24
CA PHE A 195 -2.56 18.28 -19.97
C PHE A 195 -3.77 19.20 -19.96
N LEU A 196 -3.59 20.50 -20.19
CA LEU A 196 -4.64 21.49 -20.16
C LEU A 196 -4.97 21.98 -21.57
N ALA A 197 -6.19 22.47 -21.76
CA ALA A 197 -6.57 23.09 -23.03
C ALA A 197 -5.64 24.28 -23.35
N TYR A 198 -5.31 24.44 -24.62
CA TYR A 198 -4.57 25.62 -25.07
C TYR A 198 -5.39 26.89 -24.85
N SER A 199 -4.76 27.92 -24.29
CA SER A 199 -5.33 29.28 -24.19
C SER A 199 -4.20 30.27 -24.40
N PRO A 200 -4.39 31.31 -25.24
CA PRO A 200 -3.39 32.35 -25.45
C PRO A 200 -3.31 33.37 -24.31
N THR A 201 -4.32 33.42 -23.43
CA THR A 201 -4.47 34.47 -22.41
C THR A 201 -4.51 33.93 -20.99
N ASP A 202 -5.06 32.73 -20.78
CA ASP A 202 -5.26 32.21 -19.43
C ASP A 202 -3.97 31.61 -18.86
N SER A 203 -3.71 31.89 -17.59
CA SER A 203 -2.59 31.27 -16.87
C SER A 203 -2.80 29.77 -16.71
N VAL A 204 -1.70 29.03 -16.51
CA VAL A 204 -1.75 27.59 -16.26
C VAL A 204 -2.60 27.30 -15.02
N GLU A 205 -2.44 28.10 -13.97
CA GLU A 205 -3.19 28.00 -12.71
C GLU A 205 -4.70 28.20 -12.92
N LEU A 206 -5.09 29.22 -13.70
CA LEU A 206 -6.50 29.49 -13.98
C LEU A 206 -7.14 28.32 -14.74
N LYS A 207 -6.44 27.82 -15.77
CA LYS A 207 -6.89 26.66 -16.54
C LYS A 207 -6.98 25.41 -15.69
N PHE A 208 -6.00 25.18 -14.82
CA PHE A 208 -5.94 24.03 -13.93
C PHE A 208 -7.12 24.04 -12.95
N ARG A 209 -7.34 25.17 -12.25
CA ARG A 209 -8.46 25.35 -11.32
C ARG A 209 -9.80 25.18 -12.03
N HIS A 210 -9.96 25.78 -13.21
CA HIS A 210 -11.20 25.66 -13.98
C HIS A 210 -11.47 24.23 -14.44
N ALA A 211 -10.45 23.53 -14.98
CA ALA A 211 -10.60 22.15 -15.46
C ALA A 211 -10.99 21.17 -14.35
N LEU A 212 -10.48 21.39 -13.14
CA LEU A 212 -10.67 20.49 -11.99
C LEU A 212 -11.71 20.99 -10.99
N LYS A 213 -12.31 22.16 -11.23
CA LYS A 213 -13.29 22.81 -10.35
C LYS A 213 -12.77 22.97 -8.93
N ILE A 214 -11.56 23.50 -8.80
CA ILE A 214 -10.92 23.77 -7.51
C ILE A 214 -11.29 25.20 -7.08
N ASP A 215 -12.08 25.29 -6.01
CA ASP A 215 -12.51 26.56 -5.42
C ASP A 215 -11.31 27.36 -4.89
N GLN A 216 -11.46 28.69 -4.81
CA GLN A 216 -10.36 29.58 -4.45
C GLN A 216 -9.78 29.28 -3.06
N ASP A 217 -10.63 28.88 -2.13
CA ASP A 217 -10.36 28.58 -0.72
C ASP A 217 -10.15 27.08 -0.43
N ASP A 218 -10.01 26.25 -1.47
CA ASP A 218 -9.76 24.82 -1.30
C ASP A 218 -8.28 24.55 -0.94
N ILE A 219 -8.04 23.98 0.24
CA ILE A 219 -6.71 23.60 0.77
C ILE A 219 -5.93 22.64 -0.16
N VAL A 220 -6.63 21.96 -1.06
CA VAL A 220 -5.96 21.12 -2.08
C VAL A 220 -5.07 21.97 -2.99
N TRP A 221 -5.38 23.26 -3.17
CA TRP A 221 -4.52 24.15 -3.94
C TRP A 221 -3.15 24.36 -3.27
N ASP A 222 -3.12 24.59 -1.96
CA ASP A 222 -1.88 24.83 -1.22
C ASP A 222 -0.94 23.62 -1.29
N LYS A 223 -1.50 22.40 -1.28
CA LYS A 223 -0.76 21.16 -1.54
C LYS A 223 -0.08 21.15 -2.92
N LEU A 224 -0.74 21.68 -3.96
CA LEU A 224 -0.17 21.72 -5.32
C LEU A 224 0.91 22.80 -5.44
N GLU A 225 0.74 23.94 -4.76
CA GLU A 225 1.74 25.00 -4.71
C GLU A 225 3.00 24.57 -3.94
N GLU A 226 2.85 23.82 -2.83
CA GLU A 226 3.97 23.28 -2.05
C GLU A 226 4.89 22.36 -2.88
N LEU A 227 4.31 21.62 -3.83
CA LEU A 227 5.06 20.77 -4.77
C LEU A 227 5.80 21.58 -5.85
N ASP A 228 5.60 22.90 -5.91
CA ASP A 228 6.22 23.79 -6.89
C ASP A 228 5.97 23.35 -8.35
N ILE A 229 4.82 22.70 -8.61
CA ILE A 229 4.51 22.09 -9.91
C ILE A 229 4.29 23.13 -11.02
N PHE A 230 4.01 24.38 -10.65
CA PHE A 230 3.77 25.48 -11.59
C PHE A 230 5.03 26.31 -11.88
N ASN A 231 6.21 25.85 -11.43
CA ASN A 231 7.47 26.56 -11.58
C ASN A 231 7.89 26.67 -13.06
N PRO A 232 8.09 27.89 -13.60
CA PRO A 232 8.51 28.09 -14.98
C PRO A 232 10.02 27.89 -15.20
N ASN A 233 10.81 27.84 -14.13
CA ASN A 233 12.27 27.82 -14.17
C ASN A 233 12.84 26.42 -13.92
N LYS A 234 12.21 25.61 -13.06
CA LYS A 234 12.62 24.22 -12.82
C LYS A 234 12.38 23.37 -14.05
N LYS A 235 13.44 22.73 -14.56
CA LYS A 235 13.41 21.89 -15.75
C LYS A 235 13.17 20.44 -15.42
N VAL A 236 12.41 19.76 -16.29
CA VAL A 236 12.20 18.32 -16.22
C VAL A 236 13.50 17.58 -16.53
N GLY A 237 14.19 17.90 -17.63
CA GLY A 237 15.53 17.34 -17.91
C GLY A 237 15.58 15.83 -18.16
N LEU A 238 14.44 15.17 -18.37
CA LEU A 238 14.34 13.74 -18.68
C LEU A 238 14.01 13.55 -20.16
N LYS A 239 14.79 12.73 -20.87
CA LYS A 239 14.58 12.47 -22.30
C LYS A 239 13.50 11.43 -22.52
N LYS A 240 12.49 11.77 -23.34
CA LYS A 240 11.36 10.88 -23.72
C LYS A 240 10.74 10.21 -22.50
N ALA A 241 10.50 10.99 -21.45
CA ALA A 241 9.93 10.50 -20.21
C ALA A 241 8.40 10.36 -20.31
N THR A 242 7.85 9.40 -19.57
CA THR A 242 6.40 9.27 -19.38
C THR A 242 5.88 10.34 -18.43
N PRO A 243 4.57 10.69 -18.46
CA PRO A 243 3.97 11.57 -17.47
C PRO A 243 4.30 11.16 -16.03
N ALA A 244 4.18 9.87 -15.72
CA ALA A 244 4.52 9.31 -14.42
C ALA A 244 5.98 9.56 -14.02
N GLN A 245 6.93 9.40 -14.94
CA GLN A 245 8.35 9.65 -14.65
C GLN A 245 8.62 11.12 -14.34
N ILE A 246 7.97 12.03 -15.07
CA ILE A 246 8.10 13.46 -14.84
C ILE A 246 7.46 13.86 -13.51
N LEU A 247 6.25 13.37 -13.24
CA LEU A 247 5.59 13.60 -11.95
C LEU A 247 6.43 13.04 -10.80
N GLN A 248 7.00 11.84 -10.94
CA GLN A 248 7.91 11.26 -9.94
C GLN A 248 9.08 12.21 -9.65
N LYS A 249 9.72 12.76 -10.69
CA LYS A 249 10.81 13.72 -10.52
C LYS A 249 10.37 14.95 -9.72
N ILE A 250 9.23 15.54 -10.09
CA ILE A 250 8.70 16.73 -9.40
C ILE A 250 8.45 16.42 -7.92
N LEU A 251 7.82 15.28 -7.63
CA LEU A 251 7.54 14.88 -6.26
C LEU A 251 8.81 14.60 -5.46
N MET A 252 9.85 14.04 -6.08
CA MET A 252 11.12 13.76 -5.40
C MET A 252 11.84 15.04 -4.96
N ASP A 253 11.62 16.17 -5.62
CA ASP A 253 12.15 17.45 -5.17
C ASP A 253 11.53 17.93 -3.84
N SER A 254 10.33 17.46 -3.47
CA SER A 254 9.58 17.89 -2.28
C SER A 254 9.39 16.81 -1.22
N TRP A 255 9.40 15.53 -1.60
CA TRP A 255 9.02 14.40 -0.74
C TRP A 255 10.19 13.48 -0.39
N THR A 256 11.43 13.86 -0.67
CA THR A 256 12.58 13.09 -0.19
C THR A 256 12.68 13.25 1.33
N LEU A 257 12.95 12.14 2.05
CA LEU A 257 13.26 12.21 3.47
C LEU A 257 14.58 12.97 3.66
N GLU A 258 14.56 13.97 4.54
CA GLU A 258 15.76 14.67 4.95
C GLU A 258 16.56 13.83 5.97
N PRO A 259 17.86 14.13 6.17
CA PRO A 259 18.65 13.44 7.19
C PRO A 259 17.99 13.51 8.57
N ASP A 260 18.07 12.41 9.32
CA ASP A 260 17.47 12.22 10.66
C ASP A 260 15.93 12.21 10.70
N GLU A 261 15.25 12.35 9.56
CA GLU A 261 13.80 12.15 9.48
C GLU A 261 13.43 10.69 9.51
N LYS A 262 12.25 10.41 10.09
CA LYS A 262 11.77 9.06 10.30
C LYS A 262 10.58 8.78 9.42
N ASP A 263 10.54 7.57 8.89
CA ASP A 263 9.31 7.01 8.33
C ASP A 263 8.55 6.19 9.38
N MET A 264 7.36 5.78 8.97
CA MET A 264 6.45 4.97 9.75
C MET A 264 5.74 3.98 8.84
N ILE A 265 5.66 2.74 9.30
CA ILE A 265 4.76 1.73 8.76
C ILE A 265 3.56 1.64 9.68
N VAL A 266 2.36 1.75 9.11
CA VAL A 266 1.09 1.47 9.79
C VAL A 266 0.39 0.33 9.07
N MET A 267 -0.13 -0.63 9.82
CA MET A 267 -0.93 -1.73 9.33
C MET A 267 -2.19 -1.88 10.18
N TYR A 268 -3.31 -2.19 9.53
CA TYR A 268 -4.61 -2.39 10.14
C TYR A 268 -5.29 -3.60 9.53
N HIS A 269 -5.66 -4.56 10.35
CA HIS A 269 -6.52 -5.67 9.98
C HIS A 269 -7.83 -5.62 10.76
N LYS A 270 -8.93 -5.93 10.09
CA LYS A 270 -10.26 -6.08 10.69
C LYS A 270 -10.76 -7.49 10.43
N PHE A 271 -11.10 -8.21 11.49
CA PHE A 271 -11.59 -9.58 11.42
C PHE A 271 -13.01 -9.61 11.99
N GLY A 272 -14.01 -9.83 11.16
CA GLY A 272 -15.36 -10.18 11.61
C GLY A 272 -15.57 -11.68 11.48
N TYR A 273 -16.07 -12.31 12.54
CA TYR A 273 -16.33 -13.76 12.56
C TYR A 273 -17.57 -14.11 13.37
N GLU A 274 -18.12 -15.28 13.11
CA GLU A 274 -19.20 -15.89 13.87
C GLU A 274 -18.67 -17.06 14.70
N LEU A 275 -19.05 -17.12 15.98
CA LEU A 275 -18.73 -18.21 16.89
C LEU A 275 -19.96 -18.47 17.78
N ASP A 276 -20.41 -19.73 17.81
CA ASP A 276 -21.62 -20.15 18.55
C ASP A 276 -22.87 -19.30 18.24
N GLY A 277 -23.05 -18.93 16.96
CA GLY A 277 -24.16 -18.10 16.49
C GLY A 277 -24.09 -16.61 16.89
N LYS A 278 -22.99 -16.17 17.53
CA LYS A 278 -22.72 -14.77 17.87
C LYS A 278 -21.64 -14.20 16.98
N LYS A 279 -21.78 -12.92 16.62
CA LYS A 279 -20.80 -12.20 15.79
C LYS A 279 -19.83 -11.41 16.66
N TYR A 280 -18.57 -11.47 16.32
CA TYR A 280 -17.47 -10.80 17.01
C TYR A 280 -16.59 -10.07 16.00
N GLN A 281 -15.82 -9.10 16.50
CA GLN A 281 -14.82 -8.41 15.71
C GLN A 281 -13.52 -8.26 16.49
N ILE A 282 -12.39 -8.47 15.81
CA ILE A 282 -11.05 -8.15 16.29
C ILE A 282 -10.45 -7.14 15.32
N ASP A 283 -9.92 -6.05 15.86
CA ASP A 283 -9.11 -5.10 15.12
C ASP A 283 -7.65 -5.28 15.56
N SER A 284 -6.75 -5.48 14.60
CA SER A 284 -5.33 -5.71 14.85
C SER A 284 -4.51 -4.63 14.16
N THR A 285 -3.69 -3.92 14.92
CA THR A 285 -2.94 -2.77 14.44
C THR A 285 -1.45 -2.96 14.71
N MET A 286 -0.61 -2.57 13.77
CA MET A 286 0.83 -2.49 13.96
C MET A 286 1.31 -1.12 13.52
N VAL A 287 2.14 -0.50 14.34
CA VAL A 287 2.88 0.71 13.97
C VAL A 287 4.34 0.53 14.31
N THR A 288 5.20 0.76 13.32
CA THR A 288 6.66 0.73 13.47
C THR A 288 7.22 2.06 12.96
N ILE A 289 8.02 2.74 13.78
CA ILE A 289 8.71 3.98 13.42
C ILE A 289 10.17 3.65 13.10
N GLY A 290 10.73 4.30 12.08
CA GLY A 290 12.14 4.19 11.71
C GLY A 290 13.06 4.88 12.70
N GLU A 291 14.36 4.70 12.50
CA GLU A 291 15.37 5.37 13.33
C GLU A 291 15.84 6.68 12.67
N ASP A 292 16.05 6.65 11.35
CA ASP A 292 16.48 7.76 10.49
C ASP A 292 16.19 7.44 9.01
N ASP A 293 16.70 8.28 8.09
CA ASP A 293 16.54 8.16 6.64
C ASP A 293 17.20 6.90 6.05
N THR A 294 18.14 6.29 6.76
CA THR A 294 18.83 5.05 6.36
C THR A 294 18.15 3.82 6.97
N TYR A 295 17.92 3.82 8.28
CA TYR A 295 17.31 2.74 9.05
C TYR A 295 15.80 2.96 9.21
N THR A 296 15.13 3.02 8.06
CA THR A 296 13.68 3.23 7.96
C THR A 296 12.88 2.03 8.49
N ALA A 297 11.68 2.28 9.03
CA ALA A 297 10.67 1.28 9.33
C ALA A 297 10.36 0.42 8.10
N MET A 298 10.32 1.00 6.89
CA MET A 298 10.18 0.24 5.66
C MET A 298 11.34 -0.74 5.46
N ALA A 299 12.59 -0.29 5.53
CA ALA A 299 13.75 -1.17 5.37
C ALA A 299 13.77 -2.28 6.42
N LYS A 300 13.42 -1.94 7.67
CA LYS A 300 13.33 -2.88 8.78
C LYS A 300 12.24 -3.94 8.56
N THR A 301 11.02 -3.52 8.25
CA THR A 301 9.85 -4.40 8.08
C THR A 301 9.88 -5.21 6.78
N VAL A 302 10.69 -4.83 5.80
CA VAL A 302 10.95 -5.63 4.59
C VAL A 302 12.17 -6.52 4.74
N GLY A 303 13.26 -6.01 5.30
CA GLY A 303 14.56 -6.70 5.38
C GLY A 303 14.60 -7.80 6.43
N LEU A 304 14.04 -7.55 7.63
CA LEU A 304 14.07 -8.52 8.72
C LEU A 304 13.34 -9.82 8.38
N PRO A 305 12.09 -9.83 7.85
CA PRO A 305 11.41 -11.08 7.56
C PRO A 305 12.12 -11.92 6.48
N VAL A 306 12.74 -11.28 5.48
CA VAL A 306 13.58 -11.97 4.49
C VAL A 306 14.78 -12.64 5.16
N ALA A 307 15.48 -11.92 6.04
CA ALA A 307 16.66 -12.44 6.72
C ALA A 307 16.31 -13.60 7.66
N MET A 308 15.24 -13.45 8.44
CA MET A 308 14.71 -14.49 9.36
C MET A 308 14.33 -15.75 8.59
N ALA A 309 13.55 -15.61 7.51
CA ALA A 309 13.18 -16.75 6.65
C ALA A 309 14.41 -17.46 6.04
N ALA A 310 15.41 -16.70 5.58
CA ALA A 310 16.63 -17.28 5.02
C ALA A 310 17.39 -18.08 6.08
N LEU A 311 17.51 -17.56 7.30
CA LEU A 311 18.14 -18.25 8.42
C LEU A 311 17.35 -19.50 8.83
N ASP A 312 16.03 -19.42 8.92
CA ASP A 312 15.19 -20.56 9.30
C ASP A 312 15.18 -21.68 8.25
N ILE A 313 15.28 -21.35 6.96
CA ILE A 313 15.49 -22.36 5.90
C ILE A 313 16.87 -23.01 6.03
N LEU A 314 17.93 -22.21 6.24
CA LEU A 314 19.30 -22.73 6.38
C LEU A 314 19.48 -23.60 7.63
N ASN A 315 18.74 -23.30 8.69
CA ASN A 315 18.74 -24.05 9.95
C ASN A 315 17.70 -25.19 9.97
N GLU A 316 17.10 -25.54 8.82
CA GLU A 316 16.13 -26.63 8.67
C GLU A 316 14.88 -26.48 9.57
N LYS A 317 14.51 -25.25 9.95
CA LYS A 317 13.25 -24.96 10.65
C LYS A 317 12.06 -24.81 9.70
N ILE A 318 12.31 -24.28 8.49
CA ILE A 318 11.35 -24.22 7.39
C ILE A 318 11.78 -25.22 6.32
N THR A 319 11.00 -26.28 6.14
CA THR A 319 11.39 -27.44 5.33
C THR A 319 10.39 -27.80 4.25
N THR A 320 9.14 -27.33 4.35
CA THR A 320 8.11 -27.59 3.33
C THR A 320 8.62 -27.14 1.95
N PRO A 321 8.68 -28.03 0.93
CA PRO A 321 9.26 -27.67 -0.37
C PRO A 321 8.21 -27.13 -1.36
N GLY A 322 8.67 -26.41 -2.37
CA GLY A 322 7.83 -25.78 -3.38
C GLY A 322 7.83 -24.25 -3.30
N VAL A 323 7.06 -23.64 -4.19
CA VAL A 323 6.80 -22.20 -4.22
C VAL A 323 5.71 -21.87 -3.21
N GLN A 324 6.02 -20.97 -2.29
CA GLN A 324 5.20 -20.68 -1.11
C GLN A 324 5.15 -19.19 -0.79
N ILE A 325 4.12 -18.83 -0.04
CA ILE A 325 3.93 -17.54 0.63
C ILE A 325 3.79 -17.81 2.14
N PRO A 326 3.99 -16.83 3.04
CA PRO A 326 4.11 -17.08 4.47
C PRO A 326 2.76 -17.20 5.20
N ILE A 327 1.93 -18.14 4.73
CA ILE A 327 0.60 -18.44 5.28
C ILE A 327 0.58 -19.70 6.14
N LEU A 328 1.67 -20.48 6.14
CA LEU A 328 1.78 -21.70 6.93
C LEU A 328 2.32 -21.38 8.33
N LYS A 329 1.79 -22.07 9.35
CA LYS A 329 2.20 -21.91 10.75
C LYS A 329 3.68 -22.16 11.00
N GLU A 330 4.28 -23.09 10.26
CA GLU A 330 5.73 -23.35 10.24
C GLU A 330 6.55 -22.08 9.91
N VAL A 331 5.98 -21.14 9.15
CA VAL A 331 6.62 -19.90 8.73
C VAL A 331 6.20 -18.72 9.60
N TYR A 332 4.90 -18.44 9.70
CA TYR A 332 4.45 -17.18 10.30
C TYR A 332 4.70 -17.12 11.81
N GLU A 333 4.60 -18.23 12.54
CA GLU A 333 4.68 -18.23 14.00
C GLU A 333 6.10 -17.90 14.50
N PRO A 334 7.18 -18.59 14.06
CA PRO A 334 8.53 -18.26 14.49
C PRO A 334 8.94 -16.85 14.04
N ILE A 335 8.62 -16.45 12.81
CA ILE A 335 9.02 -15.14 12.27
C ILE A 335 8.33 -14.00 13.01
N LEU A 336 7.01 -14.09 13.25
CA LEU A 336 6.31 -13.05 14.01
C LEU A 336 6.84 -12.94 15.44
N ASN A 337 7.16 -14.07 16.09
CA ASN A 337 7.72 -14.04 17.45
C ASN A 337 9.11 -13.39 17.47
N GLU A 338 9.95 -13.65 16.47
CA GLU A 338 11.28 -13.00 16.37
C GLU A 338 11.15 -11.50 16.05
N LEU A 339 10.20 -11.10 15.20
CA LEU A 339 9.93 -9.69 14.89
C LEU A 339 9.55 -8.86 16.13
N GLU A 340 8.91 -9.47 17.13
CA GLU A 340 8.59 -8.81 18.40
C GLU A 340 9.85 -8.34 19.15
N GLU A 341 10.97 -9.07 19.05
CA GLU A 341 12.26 -8.68 19.65
C GLU A 341 12.84 -7.40 19.01
N TYR A 342 12.45 -7.13 17.77
CA TYR A 342 12.80 -5.90 17.04
C TYR A 342 11.75 -4.80 17.20
N GLY A 343 10.78 -4.97 18.10
CA GLY A 343 9.72 -4.00 18.39
C GLY A 343 8.57 -3.99 17.38
N ILE A 344 8.53 -4.94 16.43
CA ILE A 344 7.43 -5.05 15.47
C ILE A 344 6.38 -5.99 16.07
N HIS A 345 5.35 -5.40 16.68
CA HIS A 345 4.29 -6.14 17.37
C HIS A 345 2.91 -5.63 16.96
N PHE A 346 1.91 -6.51 17.08
CA PHE A 346 0.52 -6.18 16.80
C PHE A 346 -0.26 -5.97 18.10
N ASN A 347 -1.04 -4.90 18.13
CA ASN A 347 -1.99 -4.60 19.18
C ASN A 347 -3.39 -4.99 18.71
N GLU A 348 -3.95 -6.02 19.34
CA GLU A 348 -5.27 -6.56 19.03
C GLU A 348 -6.31 -6.05 20.04
N LYS A 349 -7.48 -5.67 19.55
CA LYS A 349 -8.62 -5.25 20.38
C LYS A 349 -9.89 -5.93 19.92
N GLU A 350 -10.64 -6.48 20.88
CA GLU A 350 -12.01 -6.92 20.64
C GLU A 350 -12.93 -5.68 20.61
N VAL A 351 -13.71 -5.56 19.55
CA VAL A 351 -14.65 -4.44 19.37
C VAL A 351 -16.03 -4.98 18.98
N PRO A 352 -17.11 -4.22 19.19
CA PRO A 352 -18.43 -4.63 18.73
C PRO A 352 -18.43 -4.87 17.22
N TYR A 353 -18.98 -6.01 16.77
CA TYR A 353 -19.21 -6.23 15.35
C TYR A 353 -20.38 -5.35 14.90
N LEU A 354 -20.08 -4.33 14.11
CA LEU A 354 -21.07 -3.39 13.57
C LEU A 354 -21.37 -3.63 12.08
N GLY A 355 -20.83 -4.70 11.50
CA GLY A 355 -20.86 -4.94 10.06
C GLY A 355 -19.88 -4.06 9.29
N TYR A 356 -20.10 -3.94 7.98
CA TYR A 356 -19.29 -3.07 7.13
C TYR A 356 -19.67 -1.58 7.31
N ASN A 357 -18.65 -0.77 7.61
CA ASN A 357 -18.67 0.70 7.61
C ASN A 357 -19.86 1.37 8.34
N PRO A 358 -19.97 1.20 9.68
CA PRO A 358 -21.03 1.82 10.47
C PRO A 358 -20.91 3.35 10.57
N LEU A 359 -19.71 3.92 10.34
CA LEU A 359 -19.43 5.35 10.45
C LEU A 359 -20.00 6.18 9.28
N ASN A 360 -20.46 5.52 8.21
CA ASN A 360 -21.03 6.15 7.02
C ASN A 360 -22.54 5.86 6.85
N GLN A 361 -23.22 5.37 7.90
CA GLN A 361 -24.69 5.21 7.91
C GLN A 361 -25.41 6.50 8.30
#